data_AF-Q9UAS4-F1
#
_entry.id   AF-Q9UAS4-F1
#
_cell.length_a   1.000
_cell.length_b   1.000
_cell.length_c   1.000
_cell.angle_alpha   90.00
_cell.angle_beta   90.00
_cell.angle_gamma   90.00
#
_symmetry.space_group_name_H-M   'P 1'
#
loop_
_entity.id
_entity.type
_entity.pdbx_description
1 polymer ?
#
loop_
_entity_poly.entity_id
_entity_poly.type
_entity_poly.pdbx_seq_one_letter_code
_entity_poly.pdbx_strand_id
1 'polypeptide(L)'
;MDLFYVFLLLPPTIGLIFSIIECIWVSNINIKGPEDKVEKLEDGDNPVEKMKEIASYIAVGANAFLKKEFQYLAVFIIVFSILLGFFVNSFTAVSFVLGCLTSILCGYIGMKIAVYANVRTTNETWKS
;
A
#
# COMPACT_ATOMS: atom_id res chain seq x y z
N MET A 1 -7.33 -32.90 9.43
CA MET A 1 -7.39 -31.49 9.86
C MET A 1 -8.75 -31.26 10.46
N ASP A 2 -8.81 -30.88 11.74
CA ASP A 2 -10.08 -30.56 12.38
C ASP A 2 -10.74 -29.34 11.69
N LEU A 3 -12.07 -29.35 11.60
CA LEU A 3 -12.87 -28.30 10.96
C LEU A 3 -12.48 -26.87 11.40
N PHE A 4 -12.02 -26.72 12.64
CA PHE A 4 -11.51 -25.48 13.22
C PHE A 4 -10.33 -24.85 12.44
N TYR A 5 -9.33 -25.65 12.02
CA TYR A 5 -8.18 -25.12 11.27
C TYR A 5 -8.57 -24.67 9.86
N VAL A 6 -9.54 -25.36 9.27
CA VAL A 6 -10.08 -24.98 7.96
C VAL A 6 -10.73 -23.61 8.04
N PHE A 7 -11.58 -23.37 9.04
CA PHE A 7 -12.21 -22.05 9.23
C PHE A 7 -11.22 -20.93 9.58
N LEU A 8 -10.09 -21.24 10.22
CA LEU A 8 -9.10 -20.25 10.61
C LEU A 8 -8.18 -19.82 9.44
N LEU A 9 -7.80 -20.75 8.57
CA LEU A 9 -6.85 -20.49 7.48
C LEU A 9 -7.51 -20.21 6.12
N LEU A 10 -8.73 -20.69 5.89
CA LEU A 10 -9.42 -20.55 4.59
C LEU A 10 -9.80 -19.08 4.28
N PRO A 11 -10.39 -18.29 5.19
CA PRO A 11 -10.74 -16.90 4.86
C PRO A 11 -9.52 -16.01 4.54
N PRO A 12 -8.41 -16.04 5.31
CA PRO A 12 -7.21 -15.26 4.99
C PRO A 12 -6.59 -15.62 3.64
N THR A 13 -6.51 -16.92 3.32
CA THR A 13 -5.90 -17.40 2.06
C THR A 13 -6.73 -17.00 0.85
N ILE A 14 -8.06 -17.12 0.92
CA ILE A 14 -8.97 -16.65 -0.14
C ILE A 14 -8.85 -15.13 -0.30
N GLY A 15 -8.85 -14.38 0.80
CA GLY A 15 -8.72 -12.91 0.76
C GLY A 15 -7.40 -12.46 0.11
N LEU A 16 -6.30 -13.15 0.40
CA LEU A 16 -4.99 -12.85 -0.18
C LEU A 16 -4.95 -13.16 -1.68
N ILE A 17 -5.56 -14.28 -2.11
CA ILE A 17 -5.70 -14.61 -3.54
C ILE A 17 -6.53 -13.54 -4.26
N PHE A 18 -7.69 -13.18 -3.70
CA PHE A 18 -8.57 -12.17 -4.26
C PHE A 18 -7.87 -10.81 -4.39
N SER A 19 -7.14 -10.38 -3.35
CA SER A 19 -6.38 -9.13 -3.37
C SER A 19 -5.30 -9.11 -4.48
N ILE A 20 -4.66 -10.25 -4.77
CA ILE A 20 -3.66 -10.34 -5.85
C ILE A 20 -4.34 -10.21 -7.21
N ILE A 21 -5.49 -10.86 -7.41
CA ILE A 21 -6.25 -10.78 -8.66
C ILE A 21 -6.66 -9.34 -8.95
N GLU A 22 -7.23 -8.64 -7.97
CA GLU A 22 -7.61 -7.23 -8.10
C GLU A 22 -6.40 -6.34 -8.41
N CYS A 23 -5.26 -6.59 -7.75
CA CYS A 23 -4.04 -5.84 -8.03
C CYS A 23 -3.56 -6.04 -9.48
N ILE A 24 -3.65 -7.27 -10.01
CA ILE A 24 -3.28 -7.58 -11.41
C ILE A 24 -4.25 -6.88 -12.37
N TRP A 25 -5.54 -6.93 -12.10
CA TRP A 25 -6.56 -6.27 -12.94
C TRP A 25 -6.34 -4.77 -13.00
N VAL A 26 -6.10 -4.13 -11.86
CA VAL A 26 -5.76 -2.70 -11.80
C VAL A 26 -4.45 -2.43 -12.55
N SER A 27 -3.45 -3.31 -12.46
CA SER A 27 -2.17 -3.12 -13.16
C SER A 27 -2.32 -3.08 -14.68
N ASN A 28 -3.32 -3.77 -15.23
CA ASN A 28 -3.56 -3.90 -16.66
C ASN A 28 -4.26 -2.67 -17.28
N ILE A 29 -4.72 -1.72 -16.45
CA ILE A 29 -5.34 -0.48 -16.91
C ILE A 29 -4.31 0.40 -17.59
N ASN A 30 -4.51 0.68 -18.88
CA ASN A 30 -3.63 1.54 -19.67
C ASN A 30 -4.01 3.02 -19.53
N ILE A 31 -3.00 3.83 -19.20
CA ILE A 31 -3.11 5.26 -18.98
C ILE A 31 -2.88 5.97 -20.32
N LYS A 32 -3.96 6.10 -21.10
CA LYS A 32 -3.97 6.70 -22.45
C LYS A 32 -4.87 7.93 -22.60
N GLY A 33 -5.77 8.21 -21.64
CA GLY A 33 -6.79 9.27 -21.80
C GLY A 33 -7.73 9.04 -23.01
N PRO A 34 -8.76 9.88 -23.20
CA PRO A 34 -9.60 9.88 -24.40
C PRO A 34 -8.87 10.56 -25.57
N GLU A 35 -8.59 9.82 -26.66
CA GLU A 35 -7.82 10.32 -27.83
C GLU A 35 -8.52 11.50 -28.55
N ASP A 36 -9.85 11.56 -28.51
CA ASP A 36 -10.64 12.51 -29.33
C ASP A 36 -10.92 13.88 -28.66
N LYS A 37 -10.59 14.06 -27.37
CA LYS A 37 -10.98 15.25 -26.58
C LYS A 37 -9.82 15.88 -25.79
N VAL A 38 -8.58 15.64 -26.21
CA VAL A 38 -7.41 16.21 -25.52
C VAL A 38 -7.18 17.65 -25.96
N GLU A 39 -7.88 18.59 -25.34
CA GLU A 39 -7.41 19.98 -25.33
C GLU A 39 -6.04 20.00 -24.63
N LYS A 40 -5.05 20.58 -25.30
CA LYS A 40 -3.74 20.79 -24.68
C LYS A 40 -3.93 21.70 -23.48
N LEU A 41 -3.16 21.44 -22.43
CA LEU A 41 -3.10 22.34 -21.28
C LEU A 41 -2.67 23.75 -21.74
N GLU A 42 -2.97 24.78 -20.95
CA GLU A 42 -2.57 26.17 -21.26
C GLU A 42 -1.05 26.29 -21.48
N ASP A 43 -0.26 25.45 -20.80
CA ASP A 43 1.19 25.36 -20.92
C ASP A 43 1.67 24.59 -22.19
N GLY A 44 0.75 24.03 -22.98
CA GLY A 44 1.03 23.27 -24.20
C GLY A 44 1.33 21.77 -24.00
N ASP A 45 1.42 21.32 -22.75
CA ASP A 45 1.74 19.94 -22.37
C ASP A 45 0.58 18.94 -22.60
N ASN A 46 0.94 17.67 -22.80
CA ASN A 46 -0.03 16.58 -22.85
C ASN A 46 -0.55 16.29 -21.42
N PRO A 47 -1.87 16.42 -21.15
CA PRO A 47 -2.45 16.18 -19.83
C PRO A 47 -2.21 14.75 -19.29
N VAL A 48 -2.12 13.74 -20.16
CA VAL A 48 -1.81 12.35 -19.75
C VAL A 48 -0.38 12.23 -19.23
N GLU A 49 0.56 12.93 -19.86
CA GLU A 49 1.96 12.97 -19.41
C GLU A 49 2.09 13.75 -18.10
N LYS A 50 1.40 14.89 -18.00
CA LYS A 50 1.36 15.68 -16.77
C LYS A 50 0.80 14.89 -15.58
N MET A 51 -0.26 14.13 -15.82
CA MET A 51 -0.86 13.27 -14.79
C MET A 51 0.11 12.17 -14.32
N LYS A 52 0.88 11.55 -15.24
CA LYS A 52 1.94 10.58 -14.89
C LYS A 52 3.08 11.24 -14.10
N GLU A 53 3.45 12.48 -14.46
CA GLU A 53 4.46 13.26 -13.76
C GLU A 53 4.04 13.53 -12.29
N ILE A 54 2.81 14.02 -12.09
CA ILE A 54 2.24 14.27 -10.75
C ILE A 54 2.20 12.98 -9.93
N ALA A 55 1.75 11.87 -10.53
CA ALA A 55 1.71 10.57 -9.87
C ALA A 55 3.12 10.12 -9.41
N SER A 56 4.16 10.40 -10.20
CA SER A 56 5.55 10.13 -9.84
C SER A 56 5.97 10.94 -8.61
N TYR A 57 5.68 12.25 -8.56
CA TYR A 57 6.00 13.07 -7.39
C TYR A 57 5.28 12.60 -6.13
N ILE A 58 4.01 12.20 -6.24
CA ILE A 58 3.25 11.61 -5.12
C ILE A 58 3.94 10.32 -4.65
N ALA A 59 4.37 9.46 -5.58
CA ALA A 59 5.03 8.21 -5.22
C ALA A 59 6.37 8.44 -4.51
N VAL A 60 7.17 9.41 -4.97
CA VAL A 60 8.42 9.79 -4.30
C VAL A 60 8.13 10.34 -2.90
N GLY A 61 7.16 11.24 -2.76
CA GLY A 61 6.76 11.82 -1.47
C GLY A 61 6.25 10.77 -0.47
N ALA A 62 5.38 9.86 -0.92
CA ALA A 62 4.86 8.77 -0.10
C ALA A 62 5.98 7.85 0.42
N ASN A 63 6.96 7.52 -0.42
CA ASN A 63 8.12 6.72 0.00
C ASN A 63 9.00 7.46 1.01
N ALA A 64 9.19 8.76 0.83
CA ALA A 64 9.94 9.59 1.77
C ALA A 64 9.23 9.66 3.14
N PHE A 65 7.90 9.83 3.13
CA PHE A 65 7.08 9.83 4.33
C PHE A 65 7.16 8.50 5.09
N LEU A 66 6.89 7.37 4.44
CA LEU A 66 6.97 6.04 5.07
C LEU A 66 8.34 5.76 5.67
N LYS A 67 9.41 6.13 4.95
CA LYS A 67 10.77 5.95 5.46
C LYS A 67 10.97 6.69 6.77
N LYS A 68 10.44 7.92 6.89
CA LYS A 68 10.54 8.71 8.12
C LYS A 68 9.64 8.17 9.22
N GLU A 69 8.39 7.84 8.90
CA GLU A 69 7.46 7.26 9.85
C GLU A 69 8.00 5.95 10.46
N PHE A 70 8.47 5.02 9.62
CA PHE A 70 9.03 3.75 10.08
C PHE A 70 10.33 3.92 10.86
N GLN A 71 11.12 4.97 10.60
CA GLN A 71 12.29 5.29 11.42
C GLN A 71 11.90 5.65 12.86
N TYR A 72 10.89 6.51 13.04
CA TYR A 72 10.40 6.84 14.39
C TYR A 72 9.71 5.63 15.05
N LEU A 73 8.92 4.88 14.30
CA LEU A 73 8.24 3.70 14.80
C LEU A 73 9.21 2.61 15.25
N ALA A 74 10.33 2.42 14.54
CA ALA A 74 11.35 1.44 14.92
C ALA A 74 11.94 1.73 16.31
N VAL A 75 12.20 3.00 16.63
CA VAL A 75 12.69 3.40 17.96
C VAL A 75 11.64 3.07 19.02
N PHE A 76 10.37 3.39 18.76
CA PHE A 76 9.27 3.05 19.66
C PHE A 76 9.16 1.55 19.91
N ILE A 77 9.19 0.72 18.85
CA ILE A 77 9.08 -0.74 18.94
C ILE A 77 10.20 -1.33 19.80
N ILE A 78 11.44 -0.87 19.62
CA ILE A 78 12.59 -1.36 20.39
C ILE A 78 12.42 -1.05 21.87
N VAL A 79 12.13 0.21 22.21
CA VAL A 79 11.98 0.64 23.61
C VAL A 79 10.82 -0.11 24.28
N PHE A 80 9.67 -0.21 23.60
CA PHE A 80 8.49 -0.87 24.16
C PHE A 80 8.69 -2.39 24.28
N SER A 81 9.39 -3.02 23.34
CA SER A 81 9.71 -4.45 23.41
C SER A 81 10.60 -4.77 24.62
N ILE A 82 11.61 -3.93 24.93
CA ILE A 82 12.45 -4.09 26.12
C ILE A 82 11.61 -3.93 27.39
N LEU A 83 10.75 -2.91 27.45
CA LEU A 83 9.85 -2.70 28.59
C LEU A 83 8.93 -3.91 28.83
N LEU A 84 8.31 -4.45 27.78
CA LEU A 84 7.45 -5.63 27.89
C LEU A 84 8.23 -6.88 28.31
N GLY A 85 9.47 -7.04 27.84
CA GLY A 85 10.32 -8.17 28.21
C GLY A 85 10.68 -8.17 29.69
N PHE A 86 10.97 -7.00 30.27
CA PHE A 86 11.33 -6.86 31.68
C PHE A 86 10.14 -6.85 32.63
N PHE A 87 9.05 -6.15 32.30
CA PHE A 87 7.92 -5.96 33.21
C PHE A 87 6.83 -7.03 33.09
N VAL A 88 6.76 -7.76 31.97
CA VAL A 88 5.71 -8.75 31.72
C VAL A 88 6.30 -10.14 31.52
N ASN A 89 6.83 -10.42 30.32
CA ASN A 89 7.46 -11.69 29.96
C ASN A 89 8.10 -11.58 28.57
N SER A 90 9.19 -12.32 28.36
CA SER A 90 9.84 -12.51 27.06
C SER A 90 8.89 -12.99 25.95
N PHE A 91 7.94 -13.88 26.25
CA PHE A 91 6.99 -14.37 25.25
C PHE A 91 6.08 -13.25 24.71
N THR A 92 5.60 -12.36 25.59
CA THR A 92 4.78 -11.20 25.21
C THR A 92 5.58 -10.23 24.34
N ALA A 93 6.85 -9.99 24.67
CA ALA A 93 7.72 -9.13 23.87
C ALA A 93 7.95 -9.69 22.45
N VAL A 94 8.12 -11.01 22.31
CA VAL A 94 8.28 -11.66 21.00
C VAL A 94 6.99 -11.55 20.18
N SER A 95 5.83 -11.83 20.77
CA SER A 95 4.53 -11.67 20.09
C SER A 95 4.27 -10.23 19.65
N PHE A 96 4.66 -9.25 20.47
CA PHE A 96 4.55 -7.83 20.14
C PHE A 96 5.40 -7.47 18.92
N VAL A 97 6.67 -7.89 18.88
CA VAL A 97 7.56 -7.61 17.73
C VAL A 97 7.02 -8.26 16.45
N LEU A 98 6.55 -9.51 16.53
CA LEU A 98 5.96 -10.21 15.38
C LEU A 98 4.71 -9.49 14.84
N GLY A 99 3.85 -8.98 15.73
CA GLY A 99 2.71 -8.15 15.37
C GLY A 99 3.13 -6.83 14.72
N CYS A 100 4.14 -6.15 15.27
CA CYS A 100 4.66 -4.90 14.71
C CYS A 100 5.22 -5.08 13.30
N LEU A 101 6.01 -6.13 13.08
CA LEU A 101 6.57 -6.43 11.75
C LEU A 101 5.46 -6.68 10.72
N THR A 102 4.44 -7.46 11.11
CA THR A 102 3.29 -7.74 10.24
C THR A 102 2.50 -6.45 9.94
N SER A 103 2.30 -5.59 10.93
CA SER A 103 1.61 -4.30 10.76
C SER A 103 2.35 -3.36 9.81
N ILE A 104 3.68 -3.22 9.98
CA ILE A 104 4.53 -2.41 9.09
C ILE A 104 4.44 -2.91 7.65
N LEU A 105 4.49 -4.24 7.46
CA LEU A 105 4.37 -4.85 6.15
C LEU A 105 3.03 -4.52 5.49
N CYS A 106 1.92 -4.66 6.24
CA CYS A 106 0.59 -4.30 5.76
C CYS A 106 0.49 -2.82 5.37
N GLY A 107 1.01 -1.90 6.21
CA GLY A 107 1.01 -0.46 5.93
C GLY A 107 1.80 -0.10 4.67
N TYR A 108 2.97 -0.72 4.49
CA TYR A 108 3.79 -0.51 3.30
C TYR A 108 3.09 -0.96 2.01
N ILE A 109 2.52 -2.17 2.01
CA ILE A 109 1.79 -2.71 0.85
C ILE A 109 0.58 -1.83 0.52
N GLY A 110 -0.21 -1.46 1.53
CA GLY A 110 -1.40 -0.63 1.35
C GLY A 110 -1.10 0.72 0.71
N MET A 111 -0.06 1.42 1.20
CA MET A 111 0.33 2.71 0.62
C MET A 111 0.81 2.58 -0.83
N LYS A 112 1.60 1.55 -1.14
CA LYS A 112 2.08 1.31 -2.51
C LYS A 112 0.93 1.12 -3.49
N ILE A 113 -0.08 0.33 -3.12
CA ILE A 113 -1.25 0.08 -3.96
C ILE A 113 -2.08 1.36 -4.11
N ALA A 114 -2.32 2.11 -3.03
CA ALA A 114 -3.09 3.35 -3.07
C ALA A 114 -2.46 4.39 -4.01
N VAL A 115 -1.14 4.60 -3.89
CA VAL A 115 -0.38 5.51 -4.75
C VAL A 115 -0.33 5.01 -6.21
N TYR A 116 -0.33 3.70 -6.43
CA TYR A 116 -0.34 3.14 -7.78
C TYR A 116 -1.71 3.24 -8.45
N ALA A 117 -2.80 3.14 -7.69
CA ALA A 117 -4.16 3.15 -8.21
C ALA A 117 -4.69 4.56 -8.50
N ASN A 118 -4.23 5.60 -7.78
CA ASN A 118 -4.76 6.97 -7.89
C ASN A 118 -4.85 7.52 -9.34
N VAL A 119 -3.80 7.33 -10.13
CA VAL A 119 -3.68 7.81 -11.50
C VAL A 119 -4.57 7.02 -12.45
N ARG A 120 -4.76 5.72 -12.18
CA ARG A 120 -5.65 4.86 -12.96
C ARG A 120 -7.09 5.25 -12.73
N THR A 121 -7.50 5.48 -11.49
CA THR A 121 -8.85 5.96 -11.16
C THR A 121 -9.15 7.29 -11.83
N THR A 122 -8.19 8.22 -11.84
CA THR A 122 -8.32 9.50 -12.54
C THR A 122 -8.44 9.31 -14.05
N ASN A 123 -7.63 8.44 -14.65
CA ASN A 123 -7.69 8.11 -16.07
C ASN A 123 -9.03 7.46 -16.47
N GLU A 124 -9.59 6.57 -15.64
CA GLU A 124 -10.86 5.90 -15.94
C GLU A 124 -12.06 6.83 -15.80
N THR A 125 -12.06 7.75 -14.83
CA THR A 125 -13.11 8.78 -14.71
C THR A 125 -13.10 9.76 -15.88
N TRP A 126 -11.93 10.01 -16.48
CA TRP A 126 -11.82 10.87 -17.66
C TRP A 126 -12.26 10.18 -18.96
N LYS A 127 -12.23 8.84 -19.04
CA LYS A 127 -12.73 8.09 -20.19
C LYS A 127 -14.27 7.99 -20.23
N SER A 128 -14.93 8.11 -19.07
CA SER A 128 -16.39 8.03 -18.94
C SER A 128 -17.08 9.31 -19.39
#